data_AF-A0A2G4GTC9-F1
#
_entry.id   AF-A0A2G4GTC9-F1
#
_cell.length_a   1.000
_cell.length_b   1.000
_cell.length_c   1.000
_cell.angle_alpha   90.00
_cell.angle_beta   90.00
_cell.angle_gamma   90.00
#
_symmetry.space_group_name_H-M   'P 1'
#
loop_
_entity.id
_entity.type
_entity.pdbx_description
1 polymer ?
#
loop_
_entity_poly.entity_id
_entity_poly.type
_entity_poly.pdbx_seq_one_letter_code
_entity_poly.pdbx_strand_id
1 'polypeptide(L)'
;MVILVAAIMHNANLITLTSFSMAIWLALKGYLGKWTHPIHQYITLSKSRSLLGLSLIPWALLIASNVWGGNGVTVGKGSHVFFMGKLCENGILKTYLDDECATHPNPFCAYKDSLPEHTWDFVWNSHGILEKTGGWHHSKELYDQIIWGTLSKPKYIAQHIQAAISATAQQVILTHGGDGLTPLDTIATLAQELKLHYPDEYQGFINESKQQKSQIDFTFYNRIYDWSAIVLILGAVICLYRRPNPLLATFFGITALFILCNAFSTACFANVLARLNARDFWILPMLSMGIIVQYFYSNTSKQESESQ
;
A
#
# COMPACT_ATOMS: atom_id res chain seq x y z
N MET A 1 20.07 -10.19 -7.32
CA MET A 1 19.09 -11.27 -7.06
C MET A 1 18.10 -10.90 -5.96
N VAL A 2 18.57 -10.58 -4.74
CA VAL A 2 17.68 -10.27 -3.59
C VAL A 2 16.65 -9.17 -3.85
N ILE A 3 17.05 -8.04 -4.44
CA ILE A 3 16.14 -6.92 -4.76
C ILE A 3 15.04 -7.35 -5.75
N LEU A 4 15.40 -8.15 -6.76
CA LEU A 4 14.46 -8.62 -7.77
C LEU A 4 13.43 -9.58 -7.15
N VAL A 5 13.89 -10.49 -6.29
CA VAL A 5 13.01 -11.41 -5.55
C VAL A 5 12.06 -10.60 -4.65
N ALA A 6 12.57 -9.65 -3.87
CA ALA A 6 11.76 -8.79 -3.02
C ALA A 6 10.69 -8.01 -3.80
N ALA A 7 11.02 -7.54 -5.01
CA ALA A 7 10.08 -6.83 -5.87
C ALA A 7 8.93 -7.71 -6.38
N ILE A 8 9.13 -9.02 -6.50
CA ILE A 8 8.13 -9.97 -7.01
C ILE A 8 7.31 -10.62 -5.89
N MET A 9 7.78 -10.59 -4.64
CA MET A 9 7.14 -11.29 -3.52
C MET A 9 5.73 -10.80 -3.18
N HIS A 10 5.35 -9.58 -3.58
CA HIS A 10 4.03 -9.04 -3.29
C HIS A 10 3.53 -8.15 -4.42
N ASN A 11 2.30 -8.36 -4.89
CA ASN A 11 1.73 -7.61 -6.02
C ASN A 11 1.71 -6.09 -5.81
N ALA A 12 1.51 -5.64 -4.57
CA ALA A 12 1.61 -4.22 -4.22
C ALA A 12 2.98 -3.61 -4.57
N ASN A 13 4.08 -4.36 -4.48
CA ASN A 13 5.41 -3.85 -4.82
C ASN A 13 5.51 -3.49 -6.30
N LEU A 14 4.80 -4.20 -7.17
CA LEU A 14 4.74 -3.89 -8.60
C LEU A 14 4.19 -2.49 -8.84
N ILE A 15 3.04 -2.18 -8.22
CA ILE A 15 2.34 -0.91 -8.36
C ILE A 15 3.14 0.20 -7.66
N THR A 16 3.64 -0.05 -6.45
CA THR A 16 4.46 0.92 -5.70
C THR A 16 5.73 1.29 -6.47
N LEU A 17 6.47 0.31 -6.98
CA LEU A 17 7.72 0.58 -7.71
C LEU A 17 7.47 1.30 -9.04
N THR A 18 6.44 0.91 -9.80
CA THR A 18 6.10 1.58 -11.06
C THR A 18 5.59 3.01 -10.82
N SER A 19 4.68 3.21 -9.86
CA SER A 19 4.15 4.54 -9.52
C SER A 19 5.23 5.48 -8.98
N PHE A 20 6.10 4.97 -8.11
CA PHE A 20 7.26 5.70 -7.59
C PHE A 20 8.25 6.10 -8.70
N SER A 21 8.61 5.15 -9.56
CA SER A 21 9.53 5.42 -10.67
C SER A 21 8.95 6.42 -11.67
N MET A 22 7.65 6.30 -11.96
CA MET A 22 6.91 7.24 -12.81
C MET A 22 6.86 8.64 -12.18
N ALA A 23 6.58 8.74 -10.89
CA ALA A 23 6.52 10.01 -10.17
C ALA A 23 7.87 10.74 -10.19
N ILE A 24 8.98 10.03 -9.95
CA ILE A 24 10.34 10.59 -10.07
C ILE A 24 10.60 11.08 -11.50
N TRP A 25 10.29 10.25 -12.50
CA TRP A 25 10.52 10.60 -13.90
C TRP A 25 9.71 11.83 -14.32
N LEU A 26 8.44 11.92 -13.95
CA LEU A 26 7.57 13.07 -14.23
C LEU A 26 8.06 14.33 -13.50
N ALA A 27 8.47 14.21 -12.24
CA ALA A 27 8.98 15.34 -11.47
C ALA A 27 10.26 15.91 -12.10
N LEU A 28 11.19 15.03 -12.53
CA LEU A 28 12.42 15.40 -13.24
C LEU A 28 12.21 15.82 -14.69
N LYS A 29 11.13 15.44 -15.35
CA LYS A 29 10.78 15.98 -16.68
C LYS A 29 10.12 17.36 -16.57
N GLY A 30 9.37 17.58 -15.50
CA GLY A 30 8.66 18.81 -15.20
C GLY A 30 9.53 19.84 -14.46
N TYR A 31 9.03 20.30 -13.31
CA TYR A 31 9.60 21.42 -12.55
C TYR A 31 11.05 21.18 -12.08
N LEU A 32 11.37 19.97 -11.63
CA LEU A 32 12.72 19.60 -11.19
C LEU A 32 13.68 19.36 -12.37
N GLY A 33 13.16 19.35 -13.60
CA GLY A 33 13.90 19.15 -14.84
C GLY A 33 14.69 20.33 -15.35
N LYS A 34 14.51 21.51 -14.75
CA LYS A 34 15.34 22.67 -15.05
C LYS A 34 16.79 22.34 -14.70
N TRP A 35 17.69 22.50 -15.67
CA TRP A 35 19.12 22.13 -15.59
C TRP A 35 19.87 22.72 -14.37
N THR A 36 19.30 23.75 -13.75
CA THR A 36 19.86 24.44 -12.57
C THR A 36 19.44 23.84 -11.23
N HIS A 37 18.51 22.88 -11.19
CA HIS A 37 18.06 22.34 -9.91
C HIS A 37 19.12 21.40 -9.30
N PRO A 38 19.47 21.57 -8.01
CA PRO A 38 20.52 20.78 -7.34
C PRO A 38 20.21 19.28 -7.25
N ILE A 39 19.07 18.81 -7.73
CA ILE A 39 18.75 17.37 -7.75
C ILE A 39 19.41 16.65 -8.93
N HIS A 40 19.71 17.35 -10.03
CA HIS A 40 20.34 16.75 -11.23
C HIS A 40 21.74 16.22 -10.96
N GLN A 41 22.43 16.74 -9.94
CA GLN A 41 23.72 16.21 -9.51
C GLN A 41 23.62 14.79 -8.95
N TYR A 42 22.44 14.39 -8.45
CA TYR A 42 22.20 13.08 -7.85
C TYR A 42 21.37 12.16 -8.75
N ILE A 43 20.31 12.70 -9.38
CA ILE A 43 19.37 11.92 -10.20
C ILE A 43 19.22 12.58 -11.57
N THR A 44 19.63 11.85 -12.61
CA THR A 44 19.52 12.29 -13.99
C THR A 44 18.28 11.72 -14.66
N LEU A 45 17.77 12.41 -15.69
CA LEU A 45 16.61 11.94 -16.44
C LEU A 45 16.85 10.55 -17.07
N SER A 46 18.06 10.30 -17.58
CA SER A 46 18.44 8.98 -18.12
C SER A 46 18.33 7.87 -17.07
N LYS A 47 18.87 8.10 -15.86
CA LYS A 47 18.78 7.14 -14.74
C LYS A 47 17.33 6.90 -14.31
N SER A 48 16.50 7.94 -14.26
CA SER A 48 15.07 7.81 -13.92
C SER A 48 14.28 7.01 -14.97
N ARG A 49 14.61 7.15 -16.26
CA ARG A 49 14.04 6.31 -17.33
C ARG A 49 14.44 4.85 -17.17
N SER A 50 15.71 4.60 -16.87
CA SER A 50 16.19 3.24 -16.59
C SER A 50 15.48 2.64 -15.37
N LEU A 51 15.28 3.42 -14.30
CA LEU A 51 14.53 2.98 -13.12
C LEU A 51 13.09 2.59 -13.47
N LEU A 52 12.40 3.40 -14.28
CA LEU A 52 11.06 3.06 -14.77
C LEU A 52 11.07 1.76 -15.58
N GLY A 53 12.03 1.58 -16.49
CA GLY A 53 12.20 0.33 -17.23
C GLY A 53 12.45 -0.88 -16.33
N LEU A 54 13.30 -0.73 -15.31
CA LEU A 54 13.58 -1.77 -14.32
C LEU A 54 12.35 -2.12 -13.49
N SER A 55 11.47 -1.15 -13.20
CA SER A 55 10.22 -1.40 -12.46
C SER A 55 9.23 -2.31 -13.20
N LEU A 56 9.40 -2.48 -14.53
CA LEU A 56 8.55 -3.36 -15.34
C LEU A 56 9.04 -4.82 -15.37
N ILE A 57 10.28 -5.09 -14.95
CA ILE A 57 10.83 -6.46 -14.92
C ILE A 57 10.02 -7.36 -13.97
N PRO A 58 9.68 -6.94 -12.74
CA PRO A 58 8.84 -7.73 -11.84
C PRO A 58 7.47 -8.07 -12.42
N TRP A 59 6.84 -7.15 -13.18
CA TRP A 59 5.58 -7.41 -13.88
C TRP A 59 5.73 -8.55 -14.89
N ALA A 60 6.74 -8.46 -15.76
CA ALA A 60 7.00 -9.47 -16.77
C ALA A 60 7.28 -10.85 -16.15
N LEU A 61 8.07 -10.89 -15.07
CA LEU A 61 8.40 -12.14 -14.37
C LEU A 61 7.18 -12.77 -13.70
N LEU A 62 6.32 -11.97 -13.06
CA LEU A 62 5.11 -12.49 -12.43
C LEU A 62 4.09 -12.99 -13.46
N ILE A 63 3.91 -12.27 -14.56
CA ILE A 63 3.05 -12.71 -15.67
C ILE A 63 3.60 -13.98 -16.30
N ALA A 64 4.91 -14.04 -16.57
CA ALA A 64 5.56 -15.23 -17.10
C ALA A 64 5.40 -16.45 -16.17
N SER A 65 5.54 -16.25 -14.86
CA SER A 65 5.30 -17.29 -13.85
C SER A 65 3.85 -17.77 -13.87
N ASN A 66 2.87 -16.87 -13.98
CA ASN A 66 1.47 -17.23 -14.09
C ASN A 66 1.15 -17.97 -15.39
N VAL A 67 1.69 -17.54 -16.53
CA VAL A 67 1.53 -18.23 -17.82
C VAL A 67 2.13 -19.63 -17.75
N TRP A 68 3.35 -19.75 -17.21
CA TRP A 68 4.02 -21.04 -17.03
C TRP A 68 3.24 -21.98 -16.11
N GLY A 69 2.62 -21.45 -15.05
CA GLY A 69 1.74 -22.19 -14.14
C GLY A 69 0.33 -22.46 -14.69
N GLY A 70 0.02 -22.12 -15.94
CA GLY A 70 -1.31 -22.35 -16.54
C GLY A 70 -2.40 -21.40 -16.06
N ASN A 71 -2.05 -20.28 -15.42
CA ASN A 71 -2.98 -19.30 -14.86
C ASN A 71 -3.41 -18.21 -15.86
N GLY A 72 -2.83 -18.21 -17.07
CA GLY A 72 -3.06 -17.21 -18.11
C GLY A 72 -2.24 -15.93 -17.91
N VAL A 73 -2.50 -14.92 -18.76
CA VAL A 73 -1.82 -13.62 -18.74
C VAL A 73 -2.44 -12.76 -17.62
N THR A 74 -1.98 -12.97 -16.39
CA THR A 74 -2.45 -12.22 -15.22
C THR A 74 -1.34 -12.04 -14.19
N VAL A 75 -1.47 -11.00 -13.37
CA VAL A 75 -0.65 -10.81 -12.15
C VAL A 75 -1.25 -11.48 -10.91
N GLY A 76 -2.49 -11.96 -11.00
CA GLY A 76 -3.15 -12.67 -9.91
C GLY A 76 -4.53 -13.18 -10.32
N LYS A 77 -4.85 -14.42 -9.95
CA LYS A 77 -6.17 -15.02 -10.25
C LYS A 77 -7.31 -14.25 -9.59
N GLY A 78 -7.13 -13.82 -8.34
CA GLY A 78 -8.15 -13.14 -7.53
C GLY A 78 -8.22 -11.62 -7.69
N SER A 79 -7.44 -11.00 -8.57
CA SER A 79 -7.35 -9.52 -8.64
C SER A 79 -8.70 -8.84 -8.89
N HIS A 80 -9.56 -9.46 -9.70
CA HIS A 80 -10.91 -8.97 -10.00
C HIS A 80 -11.79 -8.89 -8.74
N VAL A 81 -11.67 -9.86 -7.83
CA VAL A 81 -12.44 -9.90 -6.56
C VAL A 81 -12.04 -8.73 -5.66
N PHE A 82 -10.74 -8.48 -5.48
CA PHE A 82 -10.26 -7.36 -4.66
C PHE A 82 -10.64 -6.01 -5.27
N PHE A 83 -10.51 -5.85 -6.59
CA PHE A 83 -10.88 -4.60 -7.24
C PHE A 83 -12.39 -4.35 -7.18
N MET A 84 -13.21 -5.40 -7.30
CA MET A 84 -14.65 -5.31 -7.14
C MET A 84 -15.05 -4.96 -5.69
N GLY A 85 -14.41 -5.59 -4.70
CA GLY A 85 -14.57 -5.22 -3.30
C GLY A 85 -14.20 -3.75 -3.05
N LYS A 86 -13.17 -3.24 -3.73
CA LYS A 86 -12.80 -1.83 -3.64
C LYS A 86 -13.83 -0.89 -4.27
N LEU A 87 -14.41 -1.27 -5.42
CA LEU A 87 -15.54 -0.56 -6.03
C LEU A 87 -16.76 -0.53 -5.10
N CYS A 88 -16.93 -1.56 -4.28
CA CYS A 88 -17.98 -1.63 -3.26
C CYS A 88 -17.72 -0.59 -2.16
N GLU A 89 -16.54 -0.65 -1.53
CA GLU A 89 -16.14 0.23 -0.42
C GLU A 89 -16.17 1.72 -0.79
N ASN A 90 -15.78 2.07 -2.02
CA ASN A 90 -15.76 3.46 -2.46
C ASN A 90 -17.09 3.97 -3.05
N GLY A 91 -18.15 3.13 -3.06
CA GLY A 91 -19.48 3.49 -3.56
C GLY A 91 -19.62 3.61 -5.09
N ILE A 92 -18.55 3.36 -5.86
CA ILE A 92 -18.60 3.40 -7.32
C ILE A 92 -19.47 2.25 -7.84
N LEU A 93 -19.39 1.06 -7.22
CA LEU A 93 -20.24 -0.07 -7.57
C LEU A 93 -21.71 0.25 -7.37
N LYS A 94 -22.09 0.88 -6.25
CA LYS A 94 -23.48 1.31 -6.00
C LYS A 94 -23.96 2.22 -7.13
N THR A 95 -23.18 3.24 -7.44
CA THR A 95 -23.50 4.21 -8.49
C THR A 95 -23.67 3.52 -9.84
N TYR A 96 -22.77 2.58 -10.18
CA TYR A 96 -22.84 1.82 -11.42
C TYR A 96 -24.11 0.96 -11.51
N LEU A 97 -24.45 0.26 -10.44
CA LEU A 97 -25.64 -0.60 -10.40
C LEU A 97 -26.93 0.22 -10.47
N ASP A 98 -26.98 1.40 -9.84
CA ASP A 98 -28.15 2.27 -9.94
C ASP A 98 -28.39 2.77 -11.36
N ASP A 99 -27.33 3.04 -12.12
CA ASP A 99 -27.41 3.50 -13.50
C ASP A 99 -27.72 2.37 -14.50
N GLU A 100 -27.16 1.17 -14.31
CA GLU A 100 -27.18 0.10 -15.32
C GLU A 100 -28.21 -1.00 -15.05
N CYS A 101 -28.66 -1.23 -13.82
CA CYS A 101 -29.50 -2.40 -13.53
C CYS A 101 -30.88 -2.40 -14.20
N ALA A 102 -31.40 -1.22 -14.58
CA ALA A 102 -32.66 -1.11 -15.30
C ALA A 102 -32.57 -1.59 -16.76
N THR A 103 -31.40 -1.42 -17.38
CA THR A 103 -31.16 -1.71 -18.81
C THR A 103 -30.34 -2.99 -19.02
N HIS A 104 -29.43 -3.29 -18.10
CA HIS A 104 -28.50 -4.41 -18.13
C HIS A 104 -28.54 -5.18 -16.79
N PRO A 105 -29.64 -5.92 -16.53
CA PRO A 105 -29.79 -6.67 -15.28
C PRO A 105 -28.71 -7.75 -15.16
N ASN A 106 -28.13 -7.85 -13.97
CA ASN A 106 -27.10 -8.83 -13.63
C ASN A 106 -27.24 -9.28 -12.17
N PRO A 107 -26.50 -10.31 -11.71
CA PRO A 107 -26.64 -10.84 -10.35
C PRO A 107 -26.46 -9.83 -9.21
N PHE A 108 -25.68 -8.76 -9.40
CA PHE A 108 -25.50 -7.72 -8.38
C PHE A 108 -26.73 -6.83 -8.19
N CYS A 109 -27.61 -6.74 -9.19
CA CYS A 109 -28.78 -5.87 -9.13
C CYS A 109 -29.74 -6.23 -8.00
N ALA A 110 -29.80 -7.51 -7.61
CA ALA A 110 -30.58 -7.99 -6.46
C ALA A 110 -30.02 -7.51 -5.11
N TYR A 111 -28.76 -7.09 -5.06
CA TYR A 111 -28.04 -6.75 -3.83
C TYR A 111 -27.55 -5.30 -3.81
N LYS A 112 -27.95 -4.48 -4.78
CA LYS A 112 -27.42 -3.12 -4.95
C LYS A 112 -27.63 -2.24 -3.71
N ASP A 113 -28.70 -2.46 -2.94
CA ASP A 113 -29.01 -1.69 -1.73
C ASP A 113 -28.52 -2.38 -0.43
N SER A 114 -27.83 -3.51 -0.55
CA SER A 114 -27.27 -4.29 0.57
C SER A 114 -25.78 -4.61 0.34
N LEU A 115 -25.06 -3.65 -0.26
CA LEU A 115 -23.63 -3.78 -0.52
C LEU A 115 -22.82 -3.62 0.79
N PRO A 116 -21.79 -4.44 1.02
CA PRO A 116 -20.90 -4.28 2.18
C PRO A 116 -20.18 -2.92 2.19
N GLU A 117 -20.00 -2.35 3.38
CA GLU A 117 -19.32 -1.07 3.56
C GLU A 117 -17.80 -1.18 3.34
N HIS A 118 -17.19 -2.32 3.70
CA HIS A 118 -15.75 -2.50 3.62
C HIS A 118 -15.35 -3.59 2.62
N THR A 119 -14.18 -3.41 2.00
CA THR A 119 -13.63 -4.38 1.03
C THR A 119 -13.41 -5.75 1.67
N TRP A 120 -12.99 -5.82 2.94
CA TRP A 120 -12.80 -7.11 3.62
C TRP A 120 -14.12 -7.86 3.85
N ASP A 121 -15.23 -7.16 4.06
CA ASP A 121 -16.56 -7.78 4.23
C ASP A 121 -17.07 -8.34 2.90
N PHE A 122 -16.71 -7.69 1.79
CA PHE A 122 -16.98 -8.23 0.45
C PHE A 122 -16.20 -9.53 0.20
N VAL A 123 -14.91 -9.55 0.53
CA VAL A 123 -13.99 -10.63 0.13
C VAL A 123 -14.05 -11.84 1.06
N TRP A 124 -14.18 -11.62 2.37
CA TRP A 124 -13.94 -12.66 3.38
C TRP A 124 -15.19 -13.14 4.11
N ASN A 125 -16.36 -12.55 3.85
CA ASN A 125 -17.60 -13.03 4.43
C ASN A 125 -18.05 -14.33 3.73
N SER A 126 -18.05 -15.45 4.47
CA SER A 126 -18.41 -16.79 3.99
C SER A 126 -19.88 -16.95 3.59
N HIS A 127 -20.73 -15.95 3.80
CA HIS A 127 -22.12 -15.92 3.30
C HIS A 127 -22.43 -14.59 2.59
N GLY A 128 -21.37 -13.90 2.18
CA GLY A 128 -21.40 -12.58 1.59
C GLY A 128 -21.81 -12.55 0.12
N ILE A 129 -21.75 -11.36 -0.47
CA ILE A 129 -22.11 -11.12 -1.86
C ILE A 129 -21.17 -11.83 -2.85
N LEU A 130 -19.91 -12.06 -2.47
CA LEU A 130 -18.94 -12.77 -3.31
C LEU A 130 -19.44 -14.17 -3.67
N GLU A 131 -19.88 -14.98 -2.69
CA GLU A 131 -20.43 -16.31 -2.96
C GLU A 131 -21.70 -16.24 -3.82
N LYS A 132 -22.57 -15.27 -3.53
CA LYS A 132 -23.85 -15.05 -4.24
C LYS A 132 -23.67 -14.59 -5.70
N THR A 133 -22.47 -14.15 -6.08
CA THR A 133 -22.16 -13.60 -7.41
C THR A 133 -21.06 -14.38 -8.16
N GLY A 134 -20.81 -15.63 -7.78
CA GLY A 134 -19.94 -16.56 -8.51
C GLY A 134 -18.64 -16.94 -7.79
N GLY A 135 -18.38 -16.38 -6.60
CA GLY A 135 -17.21 -16.71 -5.78
C GLY A 135 -15.88 -16.34 -6.44
N TRP A 136 -14.79 -16.93 -5.98
CA TRP A 136 -13.42 -16.61 -6.44
C TRP A 136 -13.12 -17.00 -7.89
N HIS A 137 -13.82 -17.99 -8.43
CA HIS A 137 -13.47 -18.62 -9.70
C HIS A 137 -14.47 -18.35 -10.83
N HIS A 138 -15.76 -18.19 -10.52
CA HIS A 138 -16.81 -18.03 -11.54
C HIS A 138 -17.33 -16.60 -11.66
N SER A 139 -16.79 -15.65 -10.90
CA SER A 139 -17.20 -14.24 -10.94
C SER A 139 -16.43 -13.39 -11.95
N LYS A 140 -15.29 -13.88 -12.47
CA LYS A 140 -14.33 -13.09 -13.25
C LYS A 140 -14.96 -12.34 -14.42
N GLU A 141 -15.71 -13.04 -15.26
CA GLU A 141 -16.30 -12.45 -16.47
C GLU A 141 -17.27 -11.30 -16.12
N LEU A 142 -18.18 -11.55 -15.19
CA LEU A 142 -19.12 -10.54 -14.71
C LEU A 142 -18.40 -9.35 -14.07
N TYR A 143 -17.40 -9.61 -13.23
CA TYR A 143 -16.68 -8.56 -12.51
C TYR A 143 -15.88 -7.72 -13.49
N ASP A 144 -15.18 -8.34 -14.44
CA ASP A 144 -14.44 -7.62 -15.47
C ASP A 144 -15.38 -6.71 -16.27
N GLN A 145 -16.57 -7.17 -16.67
CA GLN A 145 -17.55 -6.34 -17.39
C GLN A 145 -17.93 -5.09 -16.59
N ILE A 146 -18.24 -5.23 -15.30
CA ILE A 146 -18.59 -4.10 -14.43
C ILE A 146 -17.37 -3.18 -14.26
N ILE A 147 -16.21 -3.74 -13.97
CA ILE A 147 -14.95 -3.01 -13.79
C ILE A 147 -14.67 -2.15 -15.03
N TRP A 148 -14.70 -2.75 -16.22
CA TRP A 148 -14.52 -2.01 -17.47
C TRP A 148 -15.60 -0.95 -17.69
N GLY A 149 -16.85 -1.25 -17.33
CA GLY A 149 -17.94 -0.28 -17.33
C GLY A 149 -17.64 0.97 -16.48
N THR A 150 -17.09 0.78 -15.27
CA THR A 150 -16.67 1.90 -14.40
C THR A 150 -15.43 2.64 -14.91
N LEU A 151 -14.60 2.00 -15.73
CA LEU A 151 -13.39 2.63 -16.29
C LEU A 151 -13.63 3.30 -17.65
N SER A 152 -14.81 3.14 -18.24
CA SER A 152 -15.11 3.61 -19.60
C SER A 152 -15.86 4.95 -19.66
N LYS A 153 -16.56 5.35 -18.59
CA LYS A 153 -17.38 6.57 -18.59
C LYS A 153 -16.74 7.69 -17.75
N PRO A 154 -16.71 8.95 -18.23
CA PRO A 154 -16.10 10.08 -17.50
C PRO A 154 -16.62 10.27 -16.07
N LYS A 155 -17.93 10.05 -15.85
CA LYS A 155 -18.58 10.12 -14.52
C LYS A 155 -17.86 9.22 -13.51
N TYR A 156 -17.68 7.94 -13.85
CA TYR A 156 -17.07 6.96 -12.96
C TYR A 156 -15.55 7.13 -12.84
N ILE A 157 -14.86 7.56 -13.90
CA ILE A 157 -13.43 7.92 -13.84
C ILE A 157 -13.19 9.04 -12.82
N ALA A 158 -14.06 10.07 -12.80
CA ALA A 158 -13.97 11.12 -11.80
C ALA A 158 -14.15 10.59 -10.37
N GLN A 159 -15.09 9.66 -10.16
CA GLN A 159 -15.27 9.00 -8.86
C GLN A 159 -14.05 8.16 -8.46
N HIS A 160 -13.44 7.44 -9.40
CA HIS A 160 -12.20 6.68 -9.18
C HIS A 160 -11.07 7.60 -8.70
N ILE A 161 -10.90 8.77 -9.34
CA ILE A 161 -9.89 9.76 -8.94
C ILE A 161 -10.18 10.29 -7.53
N GLN A 162 -11.43 10.66 -7.24
CA GLN A 162 -11.83 11.16 -5.92
C GLN A 162 -11.59 10.11 -4.83
N ALA A 163 -12.02 8.87 -5.08
CA ALA A 163 -11.83 7.75 -4.17
C ALA A 163 -10.34 7.47 -3.93
N ALA A 164 -9.52 7.49 -4.99
CA ALA A 164 -8.07 7.29 -4.89
C ALA A 164 -7.41 8.36 -4.00
N ILE A 165 -7.76 9.65 -4.19
CA ILE A 165 -7.22 10.75 -3.38
C ILE A 165 -7.63 10.60 -1.91
N SER A 166 -8.91 10.36 -1.65
CA SER A 166 -9.44 10.22 -0.28
C SER A 166 -8.81 9.02 0.44
N ALA A 167 -8.78 7.86 -0.22
CA ALA A 167 -8.23 6.64 0.35
C ALA A 167 -6.72 6.75 0.57
N THR A 168 -5.99 7.40 -0.33
CA THR A 168 -4.54 7.66 -0.15
C THR A 168 -4.29 8.57 1.04
N ALA A 169 -5.07 9.65 1.19
CA ALA A 169 -4.93 10.58 2.31
C ALA A 169 -5.15 9.88 3.66
N GLN A 170 -6.15 9.00 3.73
CA GLN A 170 -6.39 8.16 4.91
C GLN A 170 -5.23 7.17 5.13
N GLN A 171 -4.78 6.48 4.09
CA GLN A 171 -3.76 5.44 4.21
C GLN A 171 -2.38 5.97 4.61
N VAL A 172 -2.02 7.20 4.23
CA VAL A 172 -0.73 7.81 4.57
C VAL A 172 -0.54 7.96 6.08
N ILE A 173 -1.61 8.28 6.82
CA ILE A 173 -1.54 8.48 8.27
C ILE A 173 -1.81 7.21 9.08
N LEU A 174 -2.29 6.14 8.43
CA LEU A 174 -2.54 4.85 9.07
C LEU A 174 -1.23 4.05 9.15
N THR A 175 -0.47 4.30 10.21
CA THR A 175 0.89 3.73 10.42
C THR A 175 0.96 2.81 11.63
N HIS A 176 -0.19 2.48 12.22
CA HIS A 176 -0.30 1.69 13.43
C HIS A 176 0.03 0.20 13.23
N GLY A 177 0.76 -0.36 14.19
CA GLY A 177 0.94 -1.79 14.34
C GLY A 177 -0.25 -2.43 15.08
N GLY A 178 -0.39 -3.75 14.95
CA GLY A 178 -1.44 -4.51 15.64
C GLY A 178 -2.71 -4.76 14.83
N ASP A 179 -2.85 -4.12 13.68
CA ASP A 179 -3.99 -4.30 12.78
C ASP A 179 -4.05 -5.74 12.21
N GLY A 180 -5.09 -6.48 12.62
CA GLY A 180 -5.26 -7.91 12.33
C GLY A 180 -4.61 -8.86 13.35
N LEU A 181 -3.96 -8.34 14.39
CA LEU A 181 -3.40 -9.14 15.50
C LEU A 181 -4.42 -9.30 16.63
N THR A 182 -5.62 -9.75 16.29
CA THR A 182 -6.67 -10.11 17.24
C THR A 182 -6.50 -11.56 17.71
N PRO A 183 -7.18 -11.97 18.80
CA PRO A 183 -7.34 -13.38 19.10
C PRO A 183 -7.88 -14.13 17.89
N LEU A 184 -7.28 -15.27 17.61
CA LEU A 184 -7.74 -16.18 16.57
C LEU A 184 -9.05 -16.81 17.03
N ASP A 185 -10.06 -16.74 16.17
CA ASP A 185 -11.29 -17.48 16.36
C ASP A 185 -11.02 -18.99 16.26
N THR A 186 -11.25 -19.72 17.35
CA THR A 186 -10.91 -21.14 17.47
C THR A 186 -11.81 -22.04 16.63
N ILE A 187 -12.96 -21.54 16.16
CA ILE A 187 -13.83 -22.27 15.23
C ILE A 187 -13.55 -21.92 13.76
N ALA A 188 -12.78 -20.87 13.47
CA ALA A 188 -12.43 -20.51 12.11
C ALA A 188 -11.50 -21.54 11.46
N THR A 189 -11.55 -21.63 10.13
CA THR A 189 -10.78 -22.61 9.33
C THR A 189 -9.30 -22.61 9.69
N LEU A 190 -8.68 -21.44 9.85
CA LEU A 190 -7.26 -21.34 10.20
C LEU A 190 -6.91 -22.00 11.54
N ALA A 191 -7.78 -21.87 12.56
CA ALA A 191 -7.55 -22.51 13.84
C ALA A 191 -7.70 -24.03 13.77
N GLN A 192 -8.64 -24.51 12.95
CA GLN A 192 -8.84 -25.94 12.72
C GLN A 192 -7.64 -26.56 12.00
N GLU A 193 -7.14 -25.92 10.95
CA GLU A 193 -5.95 -26.34 10.20
C GLU A 193 -4.70 -26.33 11.08
N LEU A 194 -4.51 -25.27 11.87
CA LEU A 194 -3.38 -25.17 12.80
C LEU A 194 -3.43 -26.30 13.84
N LYS A 195 -4.60 -26.57 14.41
CA LYS A 195 -4.80 -27.67 15.37
C LYS A 195 -4.55 -29.05 14.74
N LEU A 196 -4.95 -29.25 13.50
CA LEU A 196 -4.81 -30.52 12.78
C LEU A 196 -3.35 -30.82 12.43
N HIS A 197 -2.60 -29.81 11.96
CA HIS A 197 -1.26 -29.99 11.42
C HIS A 197 -0.14 -29.67 12.40
N TYR A 198 -0.40 -28.84 13.42
CA TYR A 198 0.58 -28.32 14.38
C TYR A 198 -0.02 -28.29 15.80
N PRO A 199 -0.38 -29.46 16.36
CA PRO A 199 -1.16 -29.52 17.61
C PRO A 199 -0.41 -28.95 18.81
N ASP A 200 0.91 -29.13 18.90
CA ASP A 200 1.71 -28.63 20.01
C ASP A 200 1.85 -27.10 19.94
N GLU A 201 2.10 -26.56 18.75
CA GLU A 201 2.14 -25.11 18.50
C GLU A 201 0.77 -24.48 18.71
N TYR A 202 -0.31 -25.16 18.34
CA TYR A 202 -1.68 -24.71 18.61
C TYR A 202 -1.93 -24.60 20.11
N GLN A 203 -1.52 -25.59 20.92
CA GLN A 203 -1.67 -25.52 22.37
C GLN A 203 -0.85 -24.37 22.97
N GLY A 204 0.41 -24.21 22.58
CA GLY A 204 1.23 -23.07 23.02
C GLY A 204 0.62 -21.73 22.61
N PHE A 205 0.14 -21.62 21.36
CA PHE A 205 -0.50 -20.41 20.86
C PHE A 205 -1.78 -20.08 21.64
N ILE A 206 -2.66 -21.05 21.90
CA ILE A 206 -3.92 -20.79 22.60
C ILE A 206 -3.69 -20.51 24.09
N ASN A 207 -2.80 -21.25 24.74
CA ASN A 207 -2.64 -21.20 26.19
C ASN A 207 -1.61 -20.17 26.67
N GLU A 208 -0.64 -19.79 25.85
CA GLU A 208 0.49 -18.95 26.28
C GLU A 208 0.60 -17.62 25.51
N SER A 209 0.12 -17.55 24.28
CA SER A 209 0.28 -16.35 23.44
C SER A 209 -0.38 -15.11 24.07
N LYS A 210 0.42 -14.04 24.20
CA LYS A 210 -0.09 -12.72 24.58
C LYS A 210 -1.09 -12.18 23.55
N GLN A 211 -0.92 -12.49 22.26
CA GLN A 211 -1.86 -12.08 21.22
C GLN A 211 -3.22 -12.74 21.44
N GLN A 212 -3.25 -14.06 21.70
CA GLN A 212 -4.50 -14.79 21.91
C GLN A 212 -5.24 -14.32 23.17
N LYS A 213 -4.49 -13.93 24.21
CA LYS A 213 -5.06 -13.40 25.46
C LYS A 213 -5.41 -11.91 25.39
N SER A 214 -5.26 -11.24 24.25
CA SER A 214 -5.42 -9.78 24.09
C SER A 214 -4.57 -8.97 25.09
N GLN A 215 -3.38 -9.46 25.42
CA GLN A 215 -2.48 -8.84 26.41
C GLN A 215 -1.44 -7.91 25.78
N ILE A 216 -1.47 -7.70 24.47
CA ILE A 216 -0.57 -6.77 23.77
C ILE A 216 -1.28 -5.42 23.66
N ASP A 217 -0.78 -4.41 24.38
CA ASP A 217 -1.31 -3.05 24.33
C ASP A 217 -0.75 -2.28 23.12
N PHE A 218 -1.34 -2.54 21.94
CA PHE A 218 -0.97 -1.79 20.73
C PHE A 218 -1.26 -0.30 20.84
N THR A 219 -2.22 0.13 21.67
CA THR A 219 -2.56 1.56 21.82
C THR A 219 -1.39 2.32 22.44
N PHE A 220 -0.79 1.77 23.48
CA PHE A 220 0.38 2.35 24.13
C PHE A 220 1.59 2.43 23.18
N TYR A 221 1.93 1.33 22.52
CA TYR A 221 3.08 1.29 21.60
C TYR A 221 2.90 2.21 20.39
N ASN A 222 1.71 2.22 19.78
CA ASN A 222 1.41 3.10 18.66
C ASN A 222 1.49 4.57 19.08
N ARG A 223 1.01 4.93 20.29
CA ARG A 223 1.12 6.30 20.80
C ARG A 223 2.58 6.73 20.94
N ILE A 224 3.44 5.89 21.51
CA ILE A 224 4.88 6.18 21.61
C ILE A 224 5.50 6.35 20.23
N TYR A 225 5.17 5.43 19.32
CA TYR A 225 5.68 5.43 17.96
C TYR A 225 5.28 6.70 17.20
N ASP A 226 4.00 7.07 17.23
CA ASP A 226 3.46 8.25 16.55
C ASP A 226 4.14 9.52 17.03
N TRP A 227 4.25 9.72 18.36
CA TRP A 227 4.93 10.88 18.92
C TRP A 227 6.41 10.92 18.56
N SER A 228 7.10 9.78 18.63
CA SER A 228 8.51 9.67 18.26
C SER A 228 8.71 9.99 16.77
N ALA A 229 7.86 9.47 15.90
CA ALA A 229 7.89 9.74 14.47
C ALA A 229 7.65 11.23 14.17
N ILE A 230 6.65 11.84 14.79
CA ILE A 230 6.36 13.28 14.66
C ILE A 230 7.58 14.12 15.07
N VAL A 231 8.16 13.86 16.25
CA VAL A 231 9.31 14.61 16.77
C VAL A 231 10.52 14.46 15.84
N LEU A 232 10.82 13.23 15.38
CA LEU A 232 11.95 12.98 14.49
C LEU A 232 11.76 13.66 13.14
N ILE A 233 10.59 13.52 12.52
CA ILE A 233 10.29 14.12 11.21
C ILE A 233 10.35 15.64 11.29
N LEU A 234 9.71 16.26 12.29
CA LEU A 234 9.77 17.71 12.49
C LEU A 234 11.20 18.17 12.78
N GLY A 235 11.95 17.45 13.62
CA GLY A 235 13.35 17.73 13.91
C GLY A 235 14.22 17.72 12.65
N ALA A 236 14.06 16.72 11.79
CA ALA A 236 14.78 16.64 10.52
C ALA A 236 14.42 17.79 9.57
N VAL A 237 13.14 18.16 9.46
CA VAL A 237 12.69 19.32 8.67
C VAL A 237 13.34 20.62 9.19
N ILE A 238 13.36 20.82 10.51
CA ILE A 238 14.00 21.99 11.14
C ILE A 238 15.51 22.00 10.86
N CYS A 239 16.19 20.87 11.01
CA CYS A 239 17.62 20.74 10.73
C CYS A 239 17.95 21.06 9.27
N LEU A 240 17.19 20.51 8.31
CA LEU A 240 17.34 20.78 6.87
C LEU A 240 17.02 22.23 6.52
N TYR A 241 16.04 22.84 7.18
CA TYR A 241 15.73 24.25 6.98
C TYR A 241 16.85 25.18 7.49
N ARG A 242 17.42 24.87 8.67
CA ARG A 242 18.50 25.64 9.28
C ARG A 242 19.82 25.50 8.54
N ARG A 243 20.12 24.29 8.05
CA ARG A 243 21.33 23.98 7.26
C ARG A 243 20.95 23.12 6.05
N PRO A 244 20.57 23.76 4.93
CA PRO A 244 20.22 23.05 3.72
C PRO A 244 21.34 22.12 3.27
N ASN A 245 21.07 20.83 3.29
CA ASN A 245 21.91 19.81 2.67
C ASN A 245 21.12 19.20 1.51
N PRO A 246 21.47 19.49 0.25
CA PRO A 246 20.68 19.07 -0.90
C PRO A 246 20.61 17.55 -1.04
N LEU A 247 21.65 16.81 -0.64
CA LEU A 247 21.66 15.35 -0.66
C LEU A 247 20.64 14.77 0.34
N LEU A 248 20.71 15.22 1.59
CA LEU A 248 19.81 14.74 2.65
C LEU A 248 18.36 15.16 2.40
N ALA A 249 18.13 16.38 1.93
CA ALA A 249 16.80 16.84 1.52
C ALA A 249 16.24 16.03 0.36
N THR A 250 17.09 15.67 -0.62
CA THR A 250 16.69 14.80 -1.74
C THR A 250 16.31 13.41 -1.25
N PHE A 251 17.12 12.77 -0.41
CA PHE A 251 16.78 11.46 0.16
C PHE A 251 15.50 11.51 0.99
N PHE A 252 15.33 12.53 1.83
CA PHE A 252 14.13 12.72 2.63
C PHE A 252 12.87 12.83 1.77
N GLY A 253 12.91 13.67 0.72
CA GLY A 253 11.80 13.84 -0.21
C GLY A 253 11.49 12.56 -1.00
N ILE A 254 12.52 11.80 -1.40
CA ILE A 254 12.35 10.52 -2.10
C ILE A 254 11.73 9.46 -1.17
N THR A 255 12.17 9.37 0.08
CA THR A 255 11.59 8.45 1.06
C THR A 255 10.13 8.81 1.34
N ALA A 256 9.80 10.09 1.50
CA ALA A 256 8.43 10.55 1.67
C ALA A 256 7.56 10.21 0.43
N LEU A 257 8.09 10.42 -0.78
CA LEU A 257 7.42 10.05 -2.01
C LEU A 257 7.19 8.54 -2.12
N PHE A 258 8.16 7.71 -1.72
CA PHE A 258 8.01 6.25 -1.71
C PHE A 258 6.87 5.80 -0.80
N ILE A 259 6.82 6.34 0.43
CA ILE A 259 5.73 6.06 1.38
C ILE A 259 4.37 6.50 0.80
N LEU A 260 4.31 7.67 0.16
CA LEU A 260 3.09 8.13 -0.50
C LEU A 260 2.65 7.20 -1.64
N CYS A 261 3.59 6.73 -2.47
CA CYS A 261 3.30 5.75 -3.52
C CYS A 261 2.85 4.40 -2.97
N ASN A 262 3.42 3.97 -1.84
CA ASN A 262 2.97 2.76 -1.14
C ASN A 262 1.53 2.92 -0.65
N ALA A 263 1.23 4.03 0.03
CA ALA A 263 -0.11 4.34 0.51
C ALA A 263 -1.12 4.43 -0.64
N PHE A 264 -0.76 5.07 -1.75
CA PHE A 264 -1.59 5.11 -2.96
C PHE A 264 -1.88 3.70 -3.50
N SER A 265 -0.84 2.88 -3.64
CA SER A 265 -0.95 1.54 -4.22
C SER A 265 -1.79 0.61 -3.36
N THR A 266 -1.63 0.65 -2.04
CA THR A 266 -2.40 -0.20 -1.11
C THR A 266 -3.83 0.31 -0.96
N ALA A 267 -4.03 1.62 -0.87
CA ALA A 267 -5.36 2.22 -0.73
C ALA A 267 -6.23 2.03 -1.98
N CYS A 268 -5.67 2.10 -3.19
CA CYS A 268 -6.45 2.03 -4.43
C CYS A 268 -6.80 0.60 -4.87
N PHE A 269 -5.99 -0.38 -4.50
CA PHE A 269 -6.10 -1.74 -5.04
C PHE A 269 -6.30 -2.83 -3.97
N ALA A 270 -6.32 -2.45 -2.70
CA ALA A 270 -6.59 -3.32 -1.56
C ALA A 270 -7.47 -2.59 -0.54
N ASN A 271 -7.33 -2.91 0.75
CA ASN A 271 -8.07 -2.29 1.84
C ASN A 271 -7.34 -1.04 2.36
N VAL A 272 -8.07 -0.13 3.00
CA VAL A 272 -7.47 0.94 3.81
C VAL A 272 -7.20 0.39 5.22
N LEU A 273 -5.96 -0.01 5.48
CA LEU A 273 -5.56 -0.72 6.70
C LEU A 273 -4.20 -0.25 7.20
N ALA A 274 -4.03 -0.11 8.51
CA ALA A 274 -2.83 0.47 9.10
C ALA A 274 -1.57 -0.37 8.84
N ARG A 275 -1.71 -1.71 8.84
CA ARG A 275 -0.57 -2.61 8.56
C ARG A 275 0.07 -2.41 7.18
N LEU A 276 -0.66 -1.87 6.21
CA LEU A 276 -0.20 -1.76 4.83
C LEU A 276 0.77 -0.58 4.62
N ASN A 277 0.63 0.50 5.38
CA ASN A 277 1.58 1.60 5.35
C ASN A 277 2.62 1.54 6.48
N ALA A 278 2.27 0.94 7.63
CA ALA A 278 3.19 0.72 8.74
C ALA A 278 4.48 -0.03 8.33
N ARG A 279 4.39 -0.95 7.35
CA ARG A 279 5.54 -1.74 6.87
C ARG A 279 6.67 -0.91 6.24
N ASP A 280 6.35 0.26 5.70
CA ASP A 280 7.30 1.13 4.98
C ASP A 280 7.53 2.46 5.71
N PHE A 281 6.57 2.91 6.52
CA PHE A 281 6.60 4.23 7.16
C PHE A 281 7.82 4.44 8.08
N TRP A 282 8.28 3.40 8.77
CA TRP A 282 9.41 3.47 9.71
C TRP A 282 10.72 3.96 9.09
N ILE A 283 10.89 3.84 7.77
CA ILE A 283 12.08 4.31 7.04
C ILE A 283 12.22 5.84 7.19
N LEU A 284 11.11 6.58 7.25
CA LEU A 284 11.13 8.04 7.32
C LEU A 284 11.59 8.56 8.70
N PRO A 285 11.07 8.09 9.84
CA PRO A 285 11.65 8.40 11.16
C PRO A 285 13.11 7.96 11.30
N MET A 286 13.48 6.80 10.76
CA MET A 286 14.88 6.34 10.79
C MET A 286 15.81 7.30 10.03
N LEU A 287 15.45 7.70 8.81
CA LEU A 287 16.21 8.67 8.03
C LEU A 287 16.26 10.03 8.75
N SER A 288 15.15 10.44 9.36
CA SER A 288 15.05 11.68 10.12
C SER A 288 16.04 11.72 11.29
N MET A 289 16.17 10.60 12.02
CA MET A 289 17.19 10.45 13.06
C MET A 289 18.61 10.63 12.52
N GLY A 290 18.94 10.03 11.37
CA GLY A 290 20.25 10.20 10.72
C GLY A 290 20.55 11.64 10.33
N ILE A 291 19.55 12.38 9.83
CA ILE A 291 19.67 13.80 9.50
C ILE A 291 19.97 14.64 10.76
N ILE A 292 19.27 14.37 11.86
CA ILE A 292 19.47 15.06 13.14
C ILE A 292 20.87 14.79 13.68
N VAL A 293 21.33 13.54 13.68
CA VAL A 293 22.69 13.18 14.13
C VAL A 293 23.75 13.90 13.29
N GLN A 294 23.61 13.88 11.96
CA GLN A 294 24.55 14.56 11.07
C GLN A 294 24.60 16.08 11.33
N TYR A 295 23.45 16.70 11.60
CA TYR A 295 23.35 18.12 11.90
C TYR A 295 24.18 18.49 13.14
N PHE A 296 24.04 17.73 14.24
CA PHE A 296 24.78 17.99 15.48
C PHE A 296 26.27 17.63 15.36
N TYR A 297 26.61 16.51 14.74
CA TYR A 297 28.00 16.09 14.56
C TYR A 297 28.82 17.12 13.78
N SER A 298 28.24 17.67 12.70
CA SER A 298 28.87 18.73 11.91
C SER A 298 29.08 20.05 12.67
N ASN A 299 28.37 20.25 13.77
CA ASN A 299 28.48 21.45 14.58
C ASN A 299 29.68 21.35 15.54
N THR A 300 29.85 20.19 16.16
CA THR A 300 30.98 19.90 17.06
C THR A 300 32.31 20.00 16.31
N SER A 301 32.40 19.40 15.12
CA SER A 301 33.64 19.45 14.34
C SER A 301 34.04 20.87 13.89
N LYS A 302 33.05 21.72 13.60
CA LYS A 302 33.30 23.13 13.26
C LYS A 302 33.83 23.93 14.45
N GLN A 303 33.24 23.72 15.63
CA GLN A 303 33.70 24.37 16.87
C GLN A 303 35.11 23.95 17.25
N GLU A 304 35.46 22.67 17.09
CA GLU A 304 36.83 22.17 17.32
C GLU A 304 37.83 22.84 16.36
N SER A 305 37.48 22.98 15.08
CA SER A 305 38.35 23.62 14.08
C SER A 305 38.54 25.13 14.25
N GLU A 306 37.57 25.83 14.86
CA GLU A 306 37.67 27.27 15.15
C GLU A 306 38.40 27.57 16.48
N SER A 307 38.65 26.53 17.30
CA SER A 307 39.35 26.63 18.59
C SER A 307 40.85 26.28 18.54
N GLN A 308 41.34 25.81 17.39
CA GLN A 308 42.75 25.54 17.08
C GLN A 308 43.35 26.66 16.24
#